data_AF-A0A7J3Z689-F1
#
_entry.id   AF-A0A7J3Z689-F1
#
_cell.length_a   1.000
_cell.length_b   1.000
_cell.length_c   1.000
_cell.angle_alpha   90.00
_cell.angle_beta   90.00
_cell.angle_gamma   90.00
#
_symmetry.space_group_name_H-M   'P 1'
#
loop_
_entity.id
_entity.type
_entity.pdbx_description
1 polymer ?
#
loop_
_entity_poly.entity_id
_entity_poly.type
_entity_poly.pdbx_seq_one_letter_code
_entity_poly.pdbx_strand_id
1 'polypeptide(L)'
;MSRATVFENVKDLKTLLKLINMYRKVLIGGEGCYECEALYAMAESCIDAYIKLSHDVEDELIEYLFNTGVWGIPFIAINGKIIYDPSLDNLKTLLCSE
;
A
#
# COMPACT_ATOMS: atom_id res chain seq x y z
N MET A 1 -17.11 -2.61 -13.67
CA MET A 1 -15.80 -2.51 -12.99
C MET A 1 -16.07 -2.37 -11.50
N SER A 2 -15.62 -3.32 -10.68
CA SER A 2 -15.69 -3.17 -9.22
C SER A 2 -14.60 -2.20 -8.79
N ARG A 3 -14.92 -1.23 -7.93
CA ARG A 3 -13.93 -0.33 -7.33
C ARG A 3 -13.01 -1.13 -6.37
N ALA A 4 -11.77 -0.66 -6.19
CA ALA A 4 -10.85 -1.20 -5.19
C ALA A 4 -11.46 -1.11 -3.78
N THR A 5 -11.20 -2.13 -2.94
CA THR A 5 -11.66 -2.11 -1.55
C THR A 5 -10.73 -1.24 -0.70
N VAL A 6 -11.28 -0.27 0.04
CA VAL A 6 -10.50 0.67 0.84
C VAL A 6 -10.53 0.27 2.33
N PHE A 7 -9.36 0.22 2.96
CA PHE A 7 -9.18 -0.05 4.39
C PHE A 7 -8.54 1.17 5.05
N GLU A 8 -9.25 1.79 5.98
CA GLU A 8 -8.83 3.00 6.69
C GLU A 8 -8.27 2.64 8.09
N ASN A 9 -7.41 3.50 8.65
CA ASN A 9 -6.91 3.41 10.03
C ASN A 9 -6.21 2.09 10.40
N VAL A 10 -5.45 1.49 9.47
CA VAL A 10 -4.65 0.31 9.77
C VAL A 10 -3.39 0.72 10.54
N LYS A 11 -3.20 0.20 11.74
CA LYS A 11 -2.08 0.59 12.63
C LYS A 11 -1.14 -0.54 13.01
N ASP A 12 -1.61 -1.78 13.00
CA ASP A 12 -0.85 -2.94 13.46
C ASP A 12 -0.32 -3.80 12.30
N LEU A 13 0.84 -4.44 12.54
CA LEU A 13 1.52 -5.29 11.55
C LEU A 13 0.66 -6.48 11.13
N LYS A 14 -0.04 -7.11 12.07
CA LYS A 14 -0.81 -8.32 11.83
C LYS A 14 -1.96 -8.07 10.85
N THR A 15 -2.68 -6.96 11.02
CA THR A 15 -3.75 -6.54 10.10
C THR A 15 -3.19 -6.23 8.73
N LEU A 16 -2.09 -5.46 8.64
CA LEU A 16 -1.46 -5.14 7.36
C LEU A 16 -1.09 -6.41 6.58
N LEU A 17 -0.37 -7.34 7.22
CA LEU A 17 0.07 -8.59 6.59
C LEU A 17 -1.12 -9.46 6.18
N LYS A 18 -2.18 -9.51 6.98
CA LYS A 18 -3.40 -10.25 6.62
C LYS A 18 -4.04 -9.69 5.35
N LEU A 19 -4.16 -8.36 5.25
CA LEU A 19 -4.76 -7.70 4.09
C LEU A 19 -3.88 -7.87 2.84
N ILE A 20 -2.57 -7.68 2.96
CA ILE A 20 -1.60 -7.88 1.86
C ILE A 20 -1.65 -9.31 1.30
N ASN A 21 -1.87 -10.32 2.15
CA ASN A 21 -1.97 -11.72 1.69
C ASN A 21 -3.34 -12.09 1.13
N MET A 22 -4.38 -11.29 1.39
CA MET A 22 -5.75 -11.55 0.92
C MET A 22 -5.99 -11.01 -0.49
N TYR A 23 -5.22 -10.00 -0.91
CA TYR A 23 -5.39 -9.30 -2.18
C TYR A 23 -4.15 -9.46 -3.06
N ARG A 24 -4.35 -9.49 -4.39
CA ARG A 24 -3.25 -9.74 -5.33
C ARG A 24 -2.43 -8.48 -5.54
N LYS A 25 -3.06 -7.33 -5.74
CA LYS A 25 -2.42 -6.03 -5.95
C LYS A 25 -2.97 -5.03 -4.95
N VAL A 26 -2.09 -4.57 -4.06
CA VAL A 26 -2.45 -3.70 -2.95
C VAL A 26 -1.62 -2.43 -3.03
N LEU A 27 -2.28 -1.28 -2.96
CA LEU A 27 -1.64 -0.02 -2.67
C LEU A 27 -1.64 0.19 -1.15
N ILE A 28 -0.50 0.61 -0.59
CA ILE A 28 -0.38 0.99 0.81
C ILE A 28 0.08 2.44 0.87
N GLY A 29 -0.69 3.26 1.57
CA GLY A 29 -0.40 4.66 1.80
C GLY A 29 -0.67 5.04 3.26
N GLY A 30 -0.71 6.33 3.55
CA GLY A 30 -1.05 6.85 4.87
C GLY A 30 -2.17 7.88 4.81
N GLU A 31 -2.84 8.08 5.95
CA GLU A 31 -3.80 9.16 6.12
C GLU A 31 -3.13 10.53 5.84
N GLY A 32 -3.82 11.42 5.13
CA GLY A 32 -3.31 12.74 4.77
C GLY A 32 -2.16 12.77 3.75
N CYS A 33 -1.76 11.62 3.19
CA CYS A 33 -0.68 11.53 2.21
C CYS A 33 -1.17 11.92 0.80
N TYR A 34 -0.83 13.14 0.35
CA TYR A 34 -1.21 13.64 -0.98
C TYR A 34 -0.72 12.74 -2.12
N GLU A 35 0.52 12.27 -2.06
CA GLU A 35 1.11 11.39 -3.09
C GLU A 35 0.40 10.03 -3.14
N CYS A 36 -0.07 9.52 -2.01
CA CYS A 36 -0.81 8.28 -1.91
C CYS A 36 -2.19 8.38 -2.58
N GLU A 37 -2.90 9.50 -2.34
CA GLU A 37 -4.20 9.76 -2.97
C GLU A 37 -4.06 10.00 -4.49
N ALA A 38 -2.98 10.66 -4.92
CA ALA A 38 -2.67 10.83 -6.33
C ALA A 38 -2.43 9.47 -7.02
N LEU A 39 -1.61 8.60 -6.40
CA LEU A 39 -1.35 7.26 -6.94
C LEU A 39 -2.61 6.39 -6.95
N TYR A 40 -3.43 6.47 -5.90
CA TYR A 40 -4.72 5.78 -5.84
C TYR A 40 -5.63 6.20 -7.00
N ALA A 41 -5.82 7.50 -7.23
CA ALA A 41 -6.64 8.00 -8.33
C ALA A 41 -6.14 7.54 -9.71
N MET A 42 -4.82 7.37 -9.88
CA MET A 42 -4.22 6.91 -11.14
C MET A 42 -4.26 5.38 -11.33
N ALA A 43 -4.32 4.60 -10.25
CA ALA A 43 -4.16 3.15 -10.28
C ALA A 43 -5.37 2.38 -9.70
N GLU A 44 -6.47 3.06 -9.34
CA GLU A 44 -7.64 2.43 -8.69
C GLU A 44 -8.23 1.27 -9.50
N SER A 45 -8.12 1.31 -10.84
CA SER A 45 -8.59 0.24 -11.73
C SER A 45 -7.65 -0.95 -11.82
N CYS A 46 -6.43 -0.83 -11.30
CA CYS A 46 -5.36 -1.82 -11.39
C CYS A 46 -5.11 -2.56 -10.06
N ILE A 47 -5.73 -2.11 -8.97
CA ILE A 47 -5.54 -2.66 -7.63
C ILE A 47 -6.81 -3.31 -7.11
N ASP A 48 -6.66 -4.32 -6.26
CA ASP A 48 -7.78 -4.97 -5.59
C ASP A 48 -8.13 -4.24 -4.27
N ALA A 49 -7.12 -3.68 -3.61
CA ALA A 49 -7.27 -3.00 -2.34
C ALA A 49 -6.34 -1.79 -2.18
N TYR A 50 -6.82 -0.80 -1.42
CA TYR A 50 -6.04 0.32 -0.92
C TYR A 50 -6.08 0.32 0.61
N ILE A 51 -4.91 0.23 1.24
CA ILE A 51 -4.74 0.26 2.69
C ILE A 51 -4.17 1.61 3.09
N LYS A 52 -4.87 2.33 3.96
CA LYS A 52 -4.39 3.57 4.57
C LYS A 52 -3.92 3.30 5.99
N LEU A 53 -2.62 3.48 6.18
CA LEU A 53 -1.99 3.43 7.48
C LEU A 53 -2.42 4.64 8.32
N SER A 54 -2.68 4.39 9.60
CA SER A 54 -2.98 5.42 10.57
C SER A 54 -1.75 6.30 10.85
N HIS A 55 -1.96 7.50 11.38
CA HIS A 55 -0.86 8.33 11.90
C HIS A 55 -0.19 7.71 13.15
N ASP A 56 -0.89 6.84 13.88
CA ASP A 56 -0.44 6.15 15.09
C ASP A 56 -0.09 4.67 14.83
N VAL A 57 0.67 4.38 13.78
CA VAL A 57 1.19 3.03 13.51
C VAL A 57 2.04 2.51 14.67
N GLU A 58 1.91 1.22 14.96
CA GLU A 58 2.66 0.55 16.01
C GLU A 58 4.15 0.40 15.63
N ASP A 59 5.04 0.50 16.61
CA ASP A 59 6.50 0.43 16.40
C ASP A 59 6.93 -0.85 15.66
N GLU A 60 6.30 -1.99 15.95
CA GLU A 60 6.57 -3.27 15.28
C GLU A 60 6.34 -3.18 13.76
N LEU A 61 5.31 -2.44 13.33
CA LEU A 61 5.04 -2.22 11.92
C LEU A 61 6.11 -1.34 11.28
N ILE A 62 6.54 -0.28 11.97
CA ILE A 62 7.61 0.62 11.50
C ILE A 62 8.91 -0.17 11.33
N GLU A 63 9.31 -0.96 12.34
CA GLU A 63 10.50 -1.80 12.31
C GLU A 63 10.43 -2.83 11.18
N TYR A 64 9.29 -3.48 10.99
CA TYR A 64 9.07 -4.42 9.90
C TYR A 64 9.27 -3.75 8.53
N LEU A 65 8.63 -2.61 8.29
CA LEU A 65 8.73 -1.88 7.02
C LEU A 65 10.19 -1.49 6.73
N PHE A 66 10.90 -0.96 7.73
CA PHE A 66 12.31 -0.61 7.61
C PHE A 66 13.17 -1.83 7.23
N ASN A 67 12.95 -2.97 7.89
CA ASN A 67 13.66 -4.22 7.59
C ASN A 67 13.35 -4.78 6.19
N THR A 68 12.18 -4.47 5.63
CA THR A 68 11.82 -4.83 4.24
C THR A 68 12.37 -3.85 3.19
N GLY A 69 13.07 -2.79 3.61
CA GLY A 69 13.61 -1.77 2.72
C GLY A 69 12.57 -0.75 2.25
N VAL A 70 11.44 -0.63 2.97
CA VAL A 70 10.45 0.42 2.78
C VAL A 70 10.87 1.61 3.63
N TRP A 71 11.11 2.76 2.99
CA TRP A 71 11.59 3.98 3.66
C TRP A 71 10.53 5.08 3.72
N GLY A 72 9.34 4.82 3.18
CA GLY A 72 8.26 5.79 3.12
C GLY A 72 7.00 5.20 2.49
N ILE A 73 6.01 6.07 2.34
CA ILE A 73 4.74 5.82 1.64
C ILE A 73 4.65 6.77 0.43
N PRO A 74 3.91 6.39 -0.63
CA PRO A 74 3.24 5.11 -0.81
C PRO A 74 4.20 3.97 -1.15
N PHE A 75 3.77 2.74 -0.91
CA PHE A 75 4.40 1.51 -1.39
C PHE A 75 3.32 0.51 -1.83
N ILE A 76 3.71 -0.57 -2.48
CA ILE A 76 2.75 -1.55 -2.99
C ILE A 76 3.06 -2.95 -2.49
N ALA A 77 2.07 -3.83 -2.55
CA ALA A 77 2.29 -5.26 -2.42
C ALA A 77 1.64 -6.01 -3.60
N ILE A 78 2.41 -6.90 -4.22
CA ILE A 78 1.93 -7.75 -5.32
C ILE A 78 2.18 -9.21 -4.95
N ASN A 79 1.12 -10.02 -4.91
CA ASN A 79 1.14 -11.41 -4.48
C ASN A 79 1.81 -11.59 -3.10
N GLY A 80 1.46 -10.74 -2.13
CA GLY A 80 2.04 -10.77 -0.79
C GLY A 80 3.47 -10.20 -0.67
N LYS A 81 4.14 -9.87 -1.78
CA LYS A 81 5.48 -9.28 -1.78
C LYS A 81 5.42 -7.76 -1.75
N ILE A 82 6.04 -7.17 -0.74
CA ILE A 82 6.20 -5.72 -0.59
C ILE A 82 7.23 -5.20 -1.59
N ILE A 83 6.89 -4.09 -2.23
CA ILE A 83 7.72 -3.39 -3.21
C ILE A 83 7.64 -1.89 -2.90
N TYR A 84 8.80 -1.27 -2.72
CA TYR A 84 8.95 0.17 -2.55
C TYR A 84 9.74 0.72 -3.73
N ASP A 85 9.25 1.81 -4.30
CA ASP A 85 9.93 2.61 -5.31
C ASP A 85 9.60 4.09 -5.06
N PRO A 86 10.59 4.99 -5.00
CA PRO A 86 10.34 6.41 -4.78
C PRO A 86 9.61 7.10 -5.95
N SER A 87 9.53 6.46 -7.12
CA SER A 87 8.81 6.97 -8.29
C SER A 87 7.36 6.46 -8.32
N LEU A 88 6.39 7.39 -8.21
CA LEU A 88 4.97 7.07 -8.34
C LEU A 88 4.62 6.46 -9.70
N ASP A 89 5.30 6.89 -10.77
CA ASP A 89 5.08 6.36 -12.12
C ASP A 89 5.53 4.90 -12.23
N ASN A 90 6.63 4.52 -11.57
CA ASN A 90 7.07 3.13 -11.51
C ASN A 90 6.06 2.28 -10.74
N LEU A 91 5.62 2.74 -9.56
CA LEU A 91 4.61 2.04 -8.76
C LEU A 91 3.32 1.83 -9.57
N LYS A 92 2.83 2.88 -10.25
CA LYS A 92 1.68 2.79 -11.14
C LYS A 92 1.89 1.75 -12.25
N THR A 93 3.05 1.79 -12.91
CA THR A 93 3.39 0.85 -13.98
C THR A 93 3.37 -0.59 -13.47
N LEU A 94 3.94 -0.85 -12.29
CA LEU A 94 3.94 -2.18 -11.67
C LEU A 94 2.52 -2.66 -11.33
N LEU A 95 1.70 -1.77 -10.77
CA LEU A 95 0.31 -2.09 -10.45
C LEU A 95 -0.51 -2.40 -11.71
N CYS A 96 -0.31 -1.64 -12.79
CA CYS A 96 -1.08 -1.77 -14.03
C CYS A 96 -0.46 -2.72 -15.06
N SER A 97 0.67 -3.36 -14.76
CA SER A 97 1.23 -4.42 -15.62
C SER A 97 0.38 -5.69 -15.53
N GLU A 98 0.19 -6.38 -16.65
CA GLU A 98 -0.65 -7.60 -16.77
C GLU A 98 -0.12 -8.79 -15.94
#